data_AF-A0A2T6DE83-F1
#
_entry.id   AF-A0A2T6DE83-F1
#
_cell.length_a   1.000
_cell.length_b   1.000
_cell.length_c   1.000
_cell.angle_alpha   90.00
_cell.angle_beta   90.00
_cell.angle_gamma   90.00
#
_symmetry.space_group_name_H-M   'P 1'
#
loop_
_entity.id
_entity.type
_entity.pdbx_description
1 polymer ?
#
loop_
_entity_poly.entity_id
_entity_poly.type
_entity_poly.pdbx_seq_one_letter_code
_entity_poly.pdbx_strand_id
1 'polypeptide(L)'
;MIKCNAQALNQLFPASLFRQNEIIEEHHAMDGFGNLPAMDPADTLLDANAQDLAVNARITQPNQPPLEVLQSGESWRFPRASSSDATRVILDFGTVQNGWLSFKAFGQKGGRFLFSFFEAFEDGPPLRINWPEACNNALSYHLQDGWQSFENFYAYGFRYVAIHYTGKSPADLRDLCMLTANCENLPQGSFRSNDVTLNAIYSLCEQTTISATDDTLTDCPTYEAVNWNFDNRLGAMSNLETCRNIAVLRNSIEQFARDPLYPALVRSHCPSMWDISIPVFSLCLGPRFRSG
;
A
#
# COMPACT_ATOMS: atom_id res chain seq x y z
N MET A 1 -7.14 -12.55 20.40
CA MET A 1 -7.06 -11.28 21.15
C MET A 1 -5.62 -11.03 21.53
N ILE A 2 -4.87 -10.37 20.66
CA ILE A 2 -3.46 -10.03 20.90
C ILE A 2 -3.43 -8.52 21.12
N LYS A 3 -3.07 -8.10 22.33
CA LYS A 3 -2.77 -6.70 22.65
C LYS A 3 -1.34 -6.43 22.21
N CYS A 4 -1.15 -5.65 21.15
CA CYS A 4 0.17 -5.21 20.72
C CYS A 4 0.59 -3.99 21.57
N ASN A 5 1.80 -4.02 22.13
CA ASN A 5 2.32 -3.01 23.05
C ASN A 5 2.91 -1.82 22.26
N ALA A 6 2.28 -0.65 22.35
CA ALA A 6 2.57 0.54 21.57
C ALA A 6 3.91 1.26 21.93
N GLN A 7 4.61 0.86 22.99
CA GLN A 7 5.78 1.59 23.48
C GLN A 7 7.08 1.39 22.68
N ALA A 8 7.15 0.42 21.76
CA ALA A 8 8.38 0.12 21.03
C ALA A 8 8.57 0.91 19.72
N LEU A 9 7.52 1.54 19.17
CA LEU A 9 7.55 2.17 17.84
C LEU A 9 7.95 3.66 17.86
N ASN A 10 7.76 4.37 18.97
CA ASN A 10 8.06 5.81 19.08
C ASN A 10 9.56 6.17 19.14
N GLN A 11 10.47 5.19 19.12
CA GLN A 11 11.92 5.44 19.18
C GLN A 11 12.63 5.49 17.82
N LEU A 12 11.94 5.18 16.71
CA LEU A 12 12.59 4.91 15.43
C LEU A 12 12.45 6.03 14.37
N PHE A 13 11.57 7.01 14.55
CA PHE A 13 11.35 8.08 13.56
C PHE A 13 11.12 9.45 14.23
N PRO A 14 11.99 10.46 14.02
CA PRO A 14 11.69 11.81 14.48
C PRO A 14 10.51 12.37 13.67
N ALA A 15 9.51 12.91 14.37
CA ALA A 15 8.29 13.51 13.80
C ALA A 15 8.53 14.65 12.79
N SER A 16 9.77 15.16 12.69
CA SER A 16 10.18 16.23 11.78
C SER A 16 10.33 15.83 10.30
N LEU A 17 10.10 14.55 9.94
CA LEU A 17 10.25 14.04 8.57
C LEU A 17 8.92 13.86 7.79
N PHE A 18 7.77 14.03 8.44
CA PHE A 18 6.46 13.81 7.83
C PHE A 18 5.76 15.14 7.54
N ARG A 19 5.35 15.36 6.28
CA ARG A 19 4.62 16.56 5.85
C ARG A 19 3.11 16.41 6.08
N GLN A 20 2.46 17.57 6.14
CA GLN A 20 1.10 17.86 6.59
C GLN A 20 0.01 17.16 5.75
N ASN A 21 -1.10 16.76 6.40
CA ASN A 21 -2.30 16.21 5.75
C ASN A 21 -3.24 17.34 5.29
N GLU A 22 -3.85 17.19 4.12
CA GLU A 22 -4.69 18.23 3.50
C GLU A 22 -6.07 17.68 3.10
N ILE A 23 -7.13 18.40 3.46
CA ILE A 23 -8.52 18.14 3.04
C ILE A 23 -8.79 18.99 1.80
N ILE A 24 -9.41 18.45 0.74
CA ILE A 24 -9.56 19.13 -0.55
C ILE A 24 -11.02 19.03 -1.03
N GLU A 25 -11.66 20.18 -1.34
CA GLU A 25 -12.96 20.28 -2.04
C GLU A 25 -12.78 20.96 -3.41
N GLU A 26 -13.42 20.47 -4.47
CA GLU A 26 -13.16 20.91 -5.87
C GLU A 26 -14.41 21.16 -6.72
N HIS A 27 -14.31 22.18 -7.59
CA HIS A 27 -15.17 22.52 -8.75
C HIS A 27 -14.29 23.05 -9.93
N HIS A 28 -14.65 22.72 -11.19
CA HIS A 28 -13.92 22.88 -12.50
C HIS A 28 -13.26 24.26 -12.82
N ALA A 29 -12.26 24.44 -13.73
CA ALA A 29 -12.09 23.96 -15.14
C ALA A 29 -10.61 23.97 -15.70
N MET A 30 -10.43 23.41 -16.92
CA MET A 30 -9.26 22.99 -17.76
C MET A 30 -8.12 24.03 -18.06
N ASP A 31 -6.91 23.74 -18.58
CA ASP A 31 -6.42 22.89 -19.72
C ASP A 31 -4.89 22.56 -19.67
N GLY A 32 -4.47 21.38 -20.20
CA GLY A 32 -3.28 21.26 -21.11
C GLY A 32 -2.10 20.29 -20.83
N PHE A 33 -1.96 19.26 -21.69
CA PHE A 33 -0.79 18.41 -22.09
C PHE A 33 -0.33 17.15 -21.29
N GLY A 34 -0.70 15.93 -21.76
CA GLY A 34 0.18 15.10 -22.63
C GLY A 34 1.03 13.93 -22.06
N ASN A 35 0.43 12.89 -21.46
CA ASN A 35 0.67 11.46 -21.76
C ASN A 35 -0.43 10.64 -21.05
N LEU A 36 -1.20 9.88 -21.84
CA LEU A 36 -2.67 9.69 -21.76
C LEU A 36 -3.43 10.97 -22.19
N PRO A 37 -4.55 10.90 -22.94
CA PRO A 37 -5.44 12.06 -23.02
C PRO A 37 -5.81 12.42 -21.59
N ALA A 38 -5.83 13.71 -21.25
CA ALA A 38 -6.52 14.14 -20.04
C ALA A 38 -7.94 13.58 -20.14
N MET A 39 -8.23 12.52 -19.40
CA MET A 39 -9.57 11.94 -19.38
C MET A 39 -10.42 12.99 -18.69
N ASP A 40 -11.57 13.35 -19.27
CA ASP A 40 -12.48 14.25 -18.57
C ASP A 40 -12.81 13.58 -17.23
N PRO A 41 -12.66 14.23 -16.07
CA PRO A 41 -13.10 13.66 -14.80
C PRO A 41 -14.58 13.23 -14.83
N ALA A 42 -15.39 13.79 -15.74
CA ALA A 42 -16.75 13.34 -16.02
C ALA A 42 -16.84 11.93 -16.67
N ASP A 43 -15.78 11.49 -17.36
CA ASP A 43 -15.64 10.16 -17.96
C ASP A 43 -15.05 9.14 -16.95
N THR A 44 -14.61 9.59 -15.78
CA THR A 44 -14.16 8.72 -14.68
C THR A 44 -15.38 8.02 -14.10
N LEU A 45 -15.52 6.73 -14.42
CA LEU A 45 -16.56 5.90 -13.83
C LEU A 45 -16.22 5.68 -12.35
N LEU A 46 -17.11 6.21 -11.50
CA LEU A 46 -17.21 5.92 -10.07
C LEU A 46 -17.11 4.43 -9.70
N ASP A 47 -17.32 3.54 -10.68
CA ASP A 47 -17.39 2.09 -10.54
C ASP A 47 -16.29 1.32 -11.28
N ALA A 48 -15.37 1.98 -12.01
CA ALA A 48 -14.42 1.25 -12.86
C ALA A 48 -12.98 1.76 -12.87
N ASN A 49 -12.68 3.02 -12.56
CA ASN A 49 -11.29 3.52 -12.46
C ASN A 49 -11.24 4.79 -11.61
N ALA A 50 -10.45 4.82 -10.53
CA ALA A 50 -10.27 6.02 -9.69
C ALA A 50 -9.26 7.02 -10.27
N GLN A 51 -8.77 6.77 -11.49
CA GLN A 51 -7.49 7.23 -12.00
C GLN A 51 -7.41 8.74 -12.30
N ASP A 52 -8.49 9.52 -12.30
CA ASP A 52 -8.38 10.96 -12.59
C ASP A 52 -9.39 11.85 -11.84
N LEU A 53 -9.70 11.51 -10.59
CA LEU A 53 -10.53 12.36 -9.70
C LEU A 53 -9.85 13.69 -9.27
N ALA A 54 -8.75 14.11 -9.89
CA ALA A 54 -7.87 15.18 -9.44
C ALA A 54 -7.61 16.26 -10.51
N VAL A 55 -8.53 17.22 -10.67
CA VAL A 55 -8.26 18.41 -11.49
C VAL A 55 -8.71 19.65 -10.72
N ASN A 56 -7.72 20.42 -10.22
CA ASN A 56 -7.82 21.70 -9.48
C ASN A 56 -8.01 21.66 -7.95
N ALA A 57 -7.37 20.71 -7.28
CA ALA A 57 -7.24 20.63 -5.82
C ALA A 57 -6.84 21.94 -5.13
N ARG A 58 -7.59 22.34 -4.10
CA ARG A 58 -7.16 23.33 -3.08
C ARG A 58 -7.32 22.82 -1.65
N ILE A 59 -6.30 23.13 -0.86
CA ILE A 59 -6.16 22.82 0.56
C ILE A 59 -7.20 23.59 1.37
N THR A 60 -8.09 22.91 2.06
CA THR A 60 -9.15 23.53 2.87
C THR A 60 -8.69 23.85 4.30
N GLN A 61 -7.61 23.25 4.83
CA GLN A 61 -7.04 23.59 6.14
C GLN A 61 -5.52 23.32 6.23
N PRO A 62 -4.66 24.35 6.40
CA PRO A 62 -3.20 24.15 6.50
C PRO A 62 -2.65 23.81 7.90
N ASN A 63 -3.49 23.54 8.91
CA ASN A 63 -3.00 23.46 10.29
C ASN A 63 -3.71 22.38 11.10
N GLN A 64 -3.19 21.16 11.02
CA GLN A 64 -3.22 20.24 12.16
C GLN A 64 -1.78 19.92 12.57
N PRO A 65 -1.49 19.78 13.88
CA PRO A 65 -0.14 19.49 14.35
C PRO A 65 0.39 18.18 13.74
N PRO A 66 1.72 18.02 13.62
CA PRO A 66 2.32 16.83 13.01
C PRO A 66 1.85 15.58 13.75
N LEU A 67 1.25 14.65 13.01
CA LEU A 67 0.77 13.38 13.54
C LEU A 67 1.96 12.44 13.74
N GLU A 68 2.33 12.20 15.00
CA GLU A 68 3.19 11.08 15.38
C GLU A 68 2.46 9.76 15.06
N VAL A 69 3.03 9.00 14.13
CA VAL A 69 2.94 7.54 13.93
C VAL A 69 1.63 6.84 14.37
N LEU A 70 0.78 6.56 13.36
CA LEU A 70 -0.12 5.40 13.20
C LEU A 70 -0.69 4.73 14.48
N GLN A 71 -1.58 5.44 15.18
CA GLN A 71 -2.81 4.87 15.76
C GLN A 71 -3.92 5.91 15.60
N SER A 72 -4.77 5.80 14.57
CA SER A 72 -5.85 6.78 14.42
C SER A 72 -6.93 6.52 15.49
N GLY A 73 -6.81 7.14 16.66
CA GLY A 73 -7.97 7.52 17.46
C GLY A 73 -8.74 8.70 16.82
N GLU A 74 -8.31 9.14 15.64
CA GLU A 74 -8.86 10.26 14.90
C GLU A 74 -10.14 9.86 14.16
N SER A 75 -11.10 10.79 14.19
CA SER A 75 -12.38 10.67 13.49
C SER A 75 -12.40 11.66 12.34
N TRP A 76 -12.57 11.15 11.13
CA TRP A 76 -12.70 11.93 9.91
C TRP A 76 -14.17 12.09 9.58
N ARG A 77 -14.63 13.33 9.40
CA ARG A 77 -16.01 13.62 9.03
C ARG A 77 -16.07 14.05 7.58
N PHE A 78 -16.77 13.28 6.77
CA PHE A 78 -17.02 13.57 5.37
C PHE A 78 -18.36 14.31 5.26
N PRO A 79 -18.38 15.52 4.67
CA PRO A 79 -19.62 16.26 4.44
C PRO A 79 -20.50 15.51 3.44
N ARG A 80 -21.77 15.93 3.35
CA ARG A 80 -22.66 15.42 2.30
C ARG A 80 -22.07 15.79 0.93
N ALA A 81 -22.17 14.87 -0.02
CA ALA A 81 -21.84 15.14 -1.42
C ALA A 81 -23.13 15.03 -2.25
N SER A 82 -23.33 15.92 -3.21
CA SER A 82 -24.48 15.86 -4.11
C SER A 82 -24.40 14.61 -5.01
N SER A 83 -25.44 14.29 -5.79
CA SER A 83 -25.41 13.09 -6.64
C SER A 83 -24.35 13.13 -7.75
N SER A 84 -23.76 14.29 -8.05
CA SER A 84 -22.68 14.47 -9.03
C SER A 84 -21.32 14.72 -8.41
N ASP A 85 -21.23 14.89 -7.09
CA ASP A 85 -20.00 15.34 -6.43
C ASP A 85 -19.49 14.27 -5.46
N ALA A 86 -18.20 14.31 -5.17
CA ALA A 86 -17.57 13.49 -4.14
C ALA A 86 -16.64 14.35 -3.28
N THR A 87 -16.58 14.07 -1.98
CA THR A 87 -15.52 14.63 -1.14
C THR A 87 -14.31 13.71 -1.18
N ARG A 88 -13.12 14.27 -1.39
CA ARG A 88 -11.87 13.52 -1.37
C ARG A 88 -10.99 13.92 -0.19
N VAL A 89 -10.42 12.93 0.48
CA VAL A 89 -9.33 13.11 1.44
C VAL A 89 -8.19 12.18 1.05
N ILE A 90 -6.95 12.66 1.08
CA ILE A 90 -5.77 11.82 0.87
C ILE A 90 -5.02 11.70 2.20
N LEU A 91 -4.72 10.47 2.59
CA LEU A 91 -4.02 10.15 3.83
C LEU A 91 -2.65 9.56 3.50
N ASP A 92 -1.60 10.04 4.19
CA ASP A 92 -0.24 9.49 4.15
C ASP A 92 -0.02 8.52 5.33
N PHE A 93 0.28 7.26 5.04
CA PHE A 93 0.66 6.26 6.05
C PHE A 93 2.17 6.30 6.39
N GLY A 94 2.89 7.29 5.87
CA GLY A 94 4.29 7.60 6.15
C GLY A 94 5.28 6.79 5.32
N THR A 95 4.96 5.53 5.05
CA THR A 95 5.81 4.64 4.24
C THR A 95 4.97 3.65 3.43
N VAL A 96 5.57 3.12 2.36
CA VAL A 96 4.96 2.06 1.54
C VAL A 96 4.92 0.78 2.37
N GLN A 97 3.75 0.18 2.46
CA GLN A 97 3.52 -1.08 3.17
C GLN A 97 2.56 -1.98 2.38
N ASN A 98 2.48 -3.25 2.78
CA ASN A 98 1.50 -4.20 2.27
C ASN A 98 0.60 -4.65 3.44
N GLY A 99 -0.72 -4.60 3.28
CA GLY A 99 -1.61 -5.03 4.34
C GLY A 99 -3.11 -4.85 4.09
N TRP A 100 -3.90 -5.30 5.06
CA TRP A 100 -5.36 -5.20 5.04
C TRP A 100 -5.82 -3.88 5.65
N LEU A 101 -6.82 -3.25 5.04
CA LEU A 101 -7.46 -2.06 5.61
C LEU A 101 -8.50 -2.45 6.67
N SER A 102 -8.51 -1.78 7.81
CA SER A 102 -9.52 -1.93 8.87
C SER A 102 -10.00 -0.56 9.34
N PHE A 103 -11.31 -0.42 9.57
CA PHE A 103 -11.91 0.83 10.03
C PHE A 103 -13.31 0.65 10.64
N LYS A 104 -13.80 1.72 11.28
CA LYS A 104 -15.21 1.91 11.65
C LYS A 104 -15.81 3.04 10.85
N ALA A 105 -17.04 2.86 10.39
CA ALA A 105 -17.77 3.87 9.66
C ALA A 105 -19.16 4.12 10.27
N PHE A 106 -19.60 5.37 10.25
CA PHE A 106 -20.97 5.76 10.57
C PHE A 106 -21.57 6.50 9.38
N GLY A 107 -22.79 6.15 9.02
CA GLY A 107 -23.50 6.87 7.97
C GLY A 107 -24.91 6.35 7.76
N GLN A 108 -25.44 6.63 6.58
CA GLN A 108 -26.76 6.17 6.16
C GLN A 108 -26.65 5.32 4.91
N LYS A 109 -27.62 4.43 4.74
CA LYS A 109 -27.75 3.59 3.56
C LYS A 109 -27.74 4.43 2.29
N GLY A 110 -26.92 4.02 1.32
CA GLY A 110 -26.73 4.73 0.05
C GLY A 110 -25.55 5.71 0.04
N GLY A 111 -24.87 5.91 1.17
CA GLY A 111 -23.53 6.49 1.18
C GLY A 111 -22.47 5.44 0.80
N ARG A 112 -21.36 5.88 0.22
CA ARG A 112 -20.28 5.02 -0.25
C ARG A 112 -18.91 5.67 -0.05
N PHE A 113 -17.99 4.89 0.50
CA PHE A 113 -16.56 5.19 0.51
C PHE A 113 -15.85 4.41 -0.60
N LEU A 114 -15.01 5.09 -1.38
CA LEU A 114 -14.07 4.46 -2.31
C LEU A 114 -12.65 4.79 -1.85
N PHE A 115 -11.92 3.76 -1.42
CA PHE A 115 -10.52 3.83 -1.06
C PHE A 115 -9.69 3.47 -2.28
N SER A 116 -8.81 4.36 -2.71
CA SER A 116 -7.88 4.12 -3.83
C SER A 116 -6.46 4.21 -3.31
N PHE A 117 -5.69 3.15 -3.51
CA PHE A 117 -4.40 2.89 -2.88
C PHE A 117 -3.27 3.19 -3.87
N PHE A 118 -2.26 3.96 -3.47
CA PHE A 118 -1.14 4.32 -4.34
C PHE A 118 0.16 4.58 -3.56
N GLU A 119 1.30 4.49 -4.24
CA GLU A 119 2.63 4.61 -3.61
C GLU A 119 3.22 6.01 -3.68
N ALA A 120 2.86 6.79 -4.69
CA ALA A 120 3.49 8.08 -4.97
C ALA A 120 2.55 9.06 -5.67
N PHE A 121 2.87 10.34 -5.55
CA PHE A 121 2.26 11.42 -6.30
C PHE A 121 3.30 12.52 -6.56
N GLU A 122 3.05 13.35 -7.56
CA GLU A 122 3.82 14.55 -7.84
C GLU A 122 3.12 15.75 -7.16
N ASP A 123 3.88 16.47 -6.33
CA ASP A 123 3.45 17.72 -5.71
C ASP A 123 3.20 18.80 -6.79
N GLY A 124 2.10 19.52 -6.68
CA GLY A 124 1.80 20.65 -7.55
C GLY A 124 0.32 21.04 -7.54
N PRO A 125 -0.06 22.21 -8.08
CA PRO A 125 -1.43 22.52 -8.43
C PRO A 125 -1.67 22.24 -9.94
N PRO A 126 -2.39 21.18 -10.34
CA PRO A 126 -3.06 20.18 -9.50
C PRO A 126 -2.13 19.07 -9.00
N LEU A 127 -2.53 18.45 -7.89
CA LEU A 127 -1.87 17.26 -7.35
C LEU A 127 -2.01 16.14 -8.36
N ARG A 128 -0.90 15.51 -8.76
CA ARG A 128 -0.91 14.44 -9.76
C ARG A 128 -0.56 13.10 -9.12
N ILE A 129 -1.57 12.26 -8.98
CA ILE A 129 -1.40 10.92 -8.40
C ILE A 129 -0.73 10.00 -9.42
N ASN A 130 0.27 9.23 -8.98
CA ASN A 130 0.84 8.16 -9.78
C ASN A 130 0.03 6.89 -9.55
N TRP A 131 -0.96 6.65 -10.39
CA TRP A 131 -1.80 5.47 -10.28
C TRP A 131 -1.05 4.20 -10.71
N PRO A 132 -1.20 3.08 -9.99
CA PRO A 132 -0.61 1.82 -10.39
C PRO A 132 -1.31 1.33 -11.67
N GLU A 133 -0.68 1.58 -12.82
CA GLU A 133 -1.18 1.15 -14.13
C GLU A 133 -1.39 -0.39 -14.10
N ALA A 134 -2.52 -0.85 -14.66
CA ALA A 134 -2.90 -2.26 -14.76
C ALA A 134 -3.18 -3.05 -13.45
N CYS A 135 -3.17 -2.41 -12.26
CA CYS A 135 -3.62 -3.03 -11.01
C CYS A 135 -4.91 -2.37 -10.49
N ASN A 136 -5.91 -3.20 -10.13
CA ASN A 136 -7.08 -2.72 -9.41
C ASN A 136 -6.75 -2.61 -7.92
N ASN A 137 -6.12 -1.48 -7.56
CA ASN A 137 -5.72 -1.18 -6.19
C ASN A 137 -6.76 -0.28 -5.51
N ALA A 138 -8.01 -0.77 -5.40
CA ALA A 138 -9.11 -0.01 -4.82
C ALA A 138 -10.13 -0.88 -4.06
N LEU A 139 -10.77 -0.29 -3.05
CA LEU A 139 -11.82 -0.90 -2.23
C LEU A 139 -13.05 0.02 -2.17
N SER A 140 -14.22 -0.52 -2.52
CA SER A 140 -15.50 0.18 -2.35
C SER A 140 -16.27 -0.36 -1.15
N TYR A 141 -16.71 0.52 -0.26
CA TYR A 141 -17.50 0.20 0.93
C TYR A 141 -18.83 0.94 0.90
N HIS A 142 -19.93 0.18 0.84
CA HIS A 142 -21.29 0.71 0.84
C HIS A 142 -21.84 0.76 2.27
N LEU A 143 -22.23 1.95 2.72
CA LEU A 143 -22.74 2.17 4.07
C LEU A 143 -24.13 1.59 4.26
N GLN A 144 -24.36 1.08 5.46
CA GLN A 144 -25.67 0.88 6.08
C GLN A 144 -25.97 2.01 7.08
N ASP A 145 -27.17 1.99 7.66
CA ASP A 145 -27.55 2.94 8.70
C ASP A 145 -26.81 2.66 10.01
N GLY A 146 -26.17 3.68 10.56
CA GLY A 146 -25.51 3.62 11.87
C GLY A 146 -24.05 3.18 11.82
N TRP A 147 -23.52 2.76 12.98
CA TRP A 147 -22.13 2.34 13.15
C TRP A 147 -21.87 0.95 12.60
N GLN A 148 -20.79 0.81 11.85
CA GLN A 148 -20.31 -0.43 11.25
C GLN A 148 -18.81 -0.57 11.50
N SER A 149 -18.33 -1.80 11.50
CA SER A 149 -16.90 -2.14 11.52
C SER A 149 -16.58 -2.99 10.30
N PHE A 150 -15.44 -2.74 9.68
CA PHE A 150 -15.02 -3.43 8.48
C PHE A 150 -13.52 -3.74 8.56
N GLU A 151 -13.16 -4.93 8.12
CA GLU A 151 -11.79 -5.37 7.91
C GLU A 151 -11.73 -6.07 6.55
N ASN A 152 -10.77 -5.67 5.72
CA ASN A 152 -10.61 -6.25 4.41
C ASN A 152 -9.94 -7.63 4.49
N PHE A 153 -10.22 -8.51 3.53
CA PHE A 153 -9.55 -9.82 3.42
C PHE A 153 -8.40 -9.83 2.41
N TYR A 154 -8.28 -8.80 1.58
CA TYR A 154 -7.23 -8.66 0.57
C TYR A 154 -6.16 -7.64 1.01
N ALA A 155 -4.89 -7.96 0.79
CA ALA A 155 -3.80 -7.06 1.12
C ALA A 155 -3.51 -6.10 -0.04
N TYR A 156 -3.32 -4.82 0.28
CA TYR A 156 -2.97 -3.80 -0.71
C TYR A 156 -1.59 -3.22 -0.39
N GLY A 157 -0.77 -3.08 -1.42
CA GLY A 157 0.44 -2.27 -1.38
C GLY A 157 0.13 -0.80 -1.56
N PHE A 158 0.51 0.04 -0.60
CA PHE A 158 0.41 1.49 -0.70
C PHE A 158 1.18 2.23 0.38
N ARG A 159 1.36 3.54 0.15
CA ARG A 159 1.67 4.53 1.18
C ARG A 159 0.50 5.49 1.38
N TYR A 160 -0.19 5.82 0.31
CA TYR A 160 -1.25 6.81 0.31
C TYR A 160 -2.60 6.17 0.02
N VAL A 161 -3.64 6.73 0.64
CA VAL A 161 -5.04 6.36 0.41
C VAL A 161 -5.83 7.60 0.05
N ALA A 162 -6.41 7.61 -1.16
CA ALA A 162 -7.44 8.56 -1.54
C ALA A 162 -8.81 7.98 -1.18
N ILE A 163 -9.50 8.65 -0.26
CA ILE A 163 -10.83 8.30 0.20
C ILE A 163 -11.83 9.24 -0.45
N HIS A 164 -12.68 8.70 -1.32
CA HIS A 164 -13.80 9.42 -1.89
C HIS A 164 -15.08 9.04 -1.16
N TYR A 165 -15.84 10.03 -0.71
CA TYR A 165 -17.16 9.84 -0.14
C TYR A 165 -18.23 10.39 -1.06
N THR A 166 -19.27 9.58 -1.30
CA THR A 166 -20.48 9.97 -2.03
C THR A 166 -21.70 9.64 -1.17
N GLY A 167 -22.62 10.59 -0.97
CA GLY A 167 -23.81 10.34 -0.14
C GLY A 167 -24.58 11.59 0.25
N LYS A 168 -25.91 11.46 0.36
CA LYS A 168 -26.84 12.57 0.67
C LYS A 168 -26.77 13.08 2.10
N SER A 169 -26.10 12.33 2.98
CA SER A 169 -25.91 12.63 4.40
C SER A 169 -24.41 12.62 4.72
N PRO A 170 -23.94 13.34 5.75
CA PRO A 170 -22.56 13.22 6.21
C PRO A 170 -22.24 11.80 6.69
N ALA A 171 -20.96 11.41 6.61
CA ALA A 171 -20.45 10.15 7.14
C ALA A 171 -19.21 10.37 8.00
N ASP A 172 -18.97 9.50 8.97
CA ASP A 172 -17.78 9.52 9.81
C ASP A 172 -16.96 8.24 9.59
N LEU A 173 -15.64 8.38 9.52
CA LEU A 173 -14.67 7.29 9.47
C LEU A 173 -13.75 7.37 10.70
N ARG A 174 -13.53 6.25 11.37
CA ARG A 174 -12.74 6.14 12.60
C ARG A 174 -11.87 4.91 12.59
N ASP A 175 -10.84 4.92 13.43
CA ASP A 175 -9.97 3.77 13.66
C ASP A 175 -9.43 3.20 12.34
N LEU A 176 -9.18 4.06 11.35
CA LEU A 176 -8.63 3.67 10.06
C LEU A 176 -7.17 3.26 10.27
N CYS A 177 -6.90 1.98 10.08
CA CYS A 177 -5.56 1.45 10.15
C CYS A 177 -5.33 0.43 9.04
N MET A 178 -4.05 0.13 8.83
CA MET A 178 -3.64 -0.96 7.98
C MET A 178 -2.96 -2.01 8.86
N LEU A 179 -3.41 -3.25 8.70
CA LEU A 179 -2.88 -4.43 9.34
C LEU A 179 -1.84 -5.04 8.41
N THR A 180 -0.56 -4.95 8.75
CA THR A 180 0.54 -5.39 7.88
C THR A 180 0.45 -6.89 7.57
N ALA A 181 0.48 -7.24 6.29
CA ALA A 181 0.49 -8.62 5.79
C ALA A 181 1.93 -9.01 5.44
N ASN A 182 2.65 -9.60 6.41
CA ASN A 182 4.07 -9.91 6.25
C ASN A 182 4.54 -11.16 7.02
N CYS A 183 3.62 -12.02 7.47
CA CYS A 183 3.93 -13.24 8.23
C CYS A 183 4.96 -13.04 9.39
N GLU A 184 4.77 -11.98 10.19
CA GLU A 184 5.65 -11.62 11.30
C GLU A 184 7.10 -11.34 10.88
N ASN A 185 7.31 -10.85 9.66
CA ASN A 185 8.60 -10.36 9.18
C ASN A 185 8.97 -9.03 9.86
N LEU A 186 9.28 -9.10 11.16
CA LEU A 186 9.58 -7.97 12.02
C LEU A 186 11.09 -7.67 12.01
N PRO A 187 11.51 -6.40 12.15
CA PRO A 187 12.92 -6.05 12.33
C PRO A 187 13.60 -6.84 13.45
N GLN A 188 14.79 -7.39 13.16
CA GLN A 188 15.64 -8.13 14.09
C GLN A 188 17.12 -7.68 14.03
N GLY A 189 17.51 -7.04 12.93
CA GLY A 189 18.79 -6.40 12.70
C GLY A 189 18.74 -4.92 13.07
N SER A 190 19.91 -4.31 13.15
CA SER A 190 20.02 -2.87 13.29
C SER A 190 21.34 -2.39 12.68
N PHE A 191 21.30 -1.19 12.12
CA PHE A 191 22.47 -0.52 11.60
C PHE A 191 22.51 0.91 12.12
N ARG A 192 23.71 1.38 12.47
CA ARG A 192 23.93 2.77 12.85
C ARG A 192 25.33 3.21 12.49
N SER A 193 25.41 4.37 11.87
CA SER A 193 26.66 5.05 11.54
C SER A 193 26.58 6.53 11.90
N ASN A 194 27.72 7.23 11.83
CA ASN A 194 27.77 8.69 11.96
C ASN A 194 27.23 9.41 10.71
N ASP A 195 27.04 8.70 9.60
CA ASP A 195 26.45 9.25 8.39
C ASP A 195 24.92 9.07 8.44
N VAL A 196 24.21 10.18 8.56
CA VAL A 196 22.74 10.20 8.62
C VAL A 196 22.09 9.67 7.33
N THR A 197 22.78 9.79 6.20
CA THR A 197 22.30 9.29 4.89
C THR A 197 22.32 7.77 4.87
N LEU A 198 23.40 7.15 5.36
CA LEU A 198 23.49 5.69 5.43
C LEU A 198 22.45 5.11 6.39
N ASN A 199 22.16 5.81 7.48
CA ASN A 199 21.10 5.40 8.41
C ASN A 199 19.72 5.44 7.73
N ALA A 200 19.43 6.50 6.97
CA ALA A 200 18.19 6.62 6.21
C ALA A 200 18.05 5.55 5.11
N ILE A 201 19.15 5.25 4.40
CA ILE A 201 19.19 4.17 3.39
C ILE A 201 18.88 2.83 4.05
N TYR A 202 19.49 2.52 5.20
CA TYR A 202 19.20 1.27 5.90
C TYR A 202 17.72 1.19 6.32
N SER A 203 17.15 2.25 6.90
CA SER A 203 15.74 2.28 7.29
C SER A 203 14.80 2.07 6.08
N LEU A 204 15.15 2.64 4.92
CA LEU A 204 14.42 2.38 3.67
C LEU A 204 14.54 0.90 3.25
N CYS A 205 15.74 0.33 3.25
CA CYS A 205 15.95 -1.08 2.89
C CYS A 205 15.22 -2.06 3.82
N GLU A 206 15.22 -1.79 5.13
CA GLU A 206 14.46 -2.56 6.12
C GLU A 206 12.97 -2.51 5.81
N GLN A 207 12.41 -1.30 5.62
CA GLN A 207 11.00 -1.14 5.29
C GLN A 207 10.64 -1.77 3.94
N THR A 208 11.47 -1.64 2.90
CA THR A 208 11.27 -2.33 1.62
C THR A 208 11.23 -3.84 1.82
N THR A 209 12.11 -4.40 2.66
CA THR A 209 12.10 -5.84 2.96
C THR A 209 10.78 -6.26 3.62
N ILE A 210 10.27 -5.45 4.54
CA ILE A 210 8.99 -5.71 5.22
C ILE A 210 7.83 -5.67 4.23
N SER A 211 7.79 -4.65 3.37
CA SER A 211 6.69 -4.44 2.40
C SER A 211 6.74 -5.43 1.24
N ALA A 212 7.92 -5.90 0.86
CA ALA A 212 8.15 -6.91 -0.18
C ALA A 212 8.14 -8.35 0.41
N THR A 213 7.39 -8.55 1.49
CA THR A 213 7.20 -9.85 2.14
C THR A 213 5.73 -10.04 2.47
N ASP A 214 5.17 -11.17 2.05
CA ASP A 214 3.91 -11.72 2.53
C ASP A 214 4.20 -13.11 3.13
N ASP A 215 3.53 -14.17 2.68
CA ASP A 215 3.89 -15.55 2.98
C ASP A 215 5.14 -16.02 2.20
N THR A 216 5.48 -15.33 1.12
CA THR A 216 6.76 -15.40 0.39
C THR A 216 7.38 -14.01 0.24
N LEU A 217 8.64 -13.95 -0.17
CA LEU A 217 9.19 -12.72 -0.74
C LEU A 217 8.43 -12.36 -2.02
N THR A 218 8.22 -11.07 -2.23
CA THR A 218 7.60 -10.52 -3.44
C THR A 218 8.53 -9.50 -4.09
N ASP A 219 8.36 -9.23 -5.39
CA ASP A 219 9.09 -8.17 -6.10
C ASP A 219 8.64 -6.77 -5.67
N CYS A 220 7.33 -6.60 -5.47
CA CYS A 220 6.72 -5.35 -5.06
C CYS A 220 5.47 -5.60 -4.20
N PRO A 221 5.00 -4.60 -3.43
CA PRO A 221 3.78 -4.75 -2.63
C PRO A 221 2.50 -4.45 -3.43
N THR A 222 2.58 -3.71 -4.54
CA THR A 222 1.40 -3.07 -5.16
C THR A 222 0.93 -3.72 -6.46
N TYR A 223 1.84 -3.99 -7.39
CA TYR A 223 1.47 -4.36 -8.76
C TYR A 223 1.40 -5.87 -8.95
N GLU A 224 2.55 -6.55 -9.05
CA GLU A 224 2.59 -8.00 -9.31
C GLU A 224 2.43 -8.79 -8.02
N ALA A 225 3.13 -8.37 -6.96
CA ALA A 225 3.22 -9.11 -5.71
C ALA A 225 3.61 -10.58 -5.92
N VAL A 226 4.57 -10.82 -6.81
CA VAL A 226 4.98 -12.15 -7.26
C VAL A 226 6.32 -12.55 -6.66
N ASN A 227 6.41 -13.82 -6.26
CA ASN A 227 7.64 -14.45 -5.82
C ASN A 227 8.56 -14.76 -7.01
N TRP A 228 9.31 -13.76 -7.47
CA TRP A 228 10.29 -13.87 -8.54
C TRP A 228 11.62 -14.44 -8.05
N ASN A 229 12.13 -15.45 -8.76
CA ASN A 229 13.29 -16.22 -8.32
C ASN A 229 14.61 -15.43 -8.34
N PHE A 230 14.73 -14.46 -9.24
CA PHE A 230 15.93 -13.63 -9.31
C PHE A 230 15.99 -12.65 -8.15
N ASP A 231 14.87 -11.99 -7.88
CA ASP A 231 14.62 -11.06 -6.79
C ASP A 231 14.85 -11.74 -5.44
N ASN A 232 14.38 -12.98 -5.28
CA ASN A 232 14.62 -13.80 -4.09
C ASN A 232 16.06 -13.88 -3.64
N ARG A 233 17.02 -13.86 -4.56
CA ARG A 233 18.44 -13.91 -4.18
C ARG A 233 18.82 -12.69 -3.35
N LEU A 234 18.46 -11.50 -3.82
CA LEU A 234 18.77 -10.25 -3.11
C LEU A 234 17.82 -10.07 -1.93
N GLY A 235 16.54 -10.35 -2.10
CA GLY A 235 15.53 -10.29 -1.05
C GLY A 235 15.88 -11.18 0.15
N ALA A 236 16.38 -12.41 -0.09
CA ALA A 236 16.82 -13.29 0.99
C ALA A 236 18.03 -12.75 1.75
N MET A 237 19.03 -12.19 1.05
CA MET A 237 20.18 -11.57 1.70
C MET A 237 19.76 -10.36 2.53
N SER A 238 18.95 -9.47 1.96
CA SER A 238 18.40 -8.32 2.68
C SER A 238 17.60 -8.75 3.91
N ASN A 239 16.73 -9.75 3.76
CA ASN A 239 15.92 -10.27 4.87
C ASN A 239 16.81 -10.85 5.97
N LEU A 240 17.84 -11.63 5.65
CA LEU A 240 18.74 -12.19 6.67
C LEU A 240 19.43 -11.12 7.53
N GLU A 241 19.75 -9.97 6.95
CA GLU A 241 20.40 -8.84 7.64
C GLU A 241 19.41 -7.94 8.38
N THR A 242 18.13 -7.89 7.98
CA THR A 242 17.11 -7.00 8.55
C THR A 242 16.12 -7.72 9.47
N CYS A 243 15.32 -8.66 8.96
CA CYS A 243 14.21 -9.29 9.69
C CYS A 243 14.51 -10.73 10.12
N ARG A 244 15.36 -11.43 9.38
CA ARG A 244 15.80 -12.82 9.59
C ARG A 244 14.62 -13.79 9.76
N ASN A 245 13.56 -13.63 8.97
CA ASN A 245 12.41 -14.51 9.01
C ASN A 245 12.69 -15.79 8.18
N ILE A 246 13.33 -16.76 8.83
CA ILE A 246 13.73 -18.02 8.20
C ILE A 246 12.53 -18.82 7.66
N ALA A 247 11.35 -18.67 8.26
CA ALA A 247 10.14 -19.38 7.82
C ALA A 247 9.67 -18.89 6.44
N VAL A 248 9.58 -17.57 6.25
CA VAL A 248 9.24 -16.96 4.95
C VAL A 248 10.30 -17.28 3.90
N LEU A 249 11.59 -17.17 4.25
CA LEU A 249 12.67 -17.47 3.32
C LEU A 249 12.64 -18.93 2.85
N ARG A 250 12.39 -19.87 3.78
CA ARG A 250 12.18 -21.26 3.45
C ARG A 250 10.98 -21.44 2.54
N ASN A 251 9.83 -20.86 2.87
CA ASN A 251 8.62 -21.00 2.06
C ASN A 251 8.85 -20.49 0.63
N SER A 252 9.46 -19.31 0.49
CA SER A 252 9.78 -18.67 -0.79
C SER A 252 10.57 -19.58 -1.74
N ILE A 253 11.53 -20.34 -1.19
CA ILE A 253 12.33 -21.30 -1.95
C ILE A 253 11.58 -22.61 -2.20
N GLU A 254 10.86 -23.12 -1.19
CA GLU A 254 10.15 -24.40 -1.28
C GLU A 254 9.04 -24.37 -2.33
N GLN A 255 8.45 -23.21 -2.64
CA GLN A 255 7.49 -23.06 -3.75
C GLN A 255 8.10 -23.55 -5.08
N PHE A 256 9.33 -23.15 -5.38
CA PHE A 256 10.03 -23.58 -6.60
C PHE A 256 10.41 -25.06 -6.58
N ALA A 257 10.68 -25.63 -5.40
CA ALA A 257 11.00 -27.06 -5.27
C ALA A 257 9.77 -27.95 -5.51
N ARG A 258 8.58 -27.46 -5.12
CA ARG A 258 7.29 -28.15 -5.26
C ARG A 258 6.65 -28.00 -6.63
N ASP A 259 7.17 -27.12 -7.48
CA ASP A 259 6.66 -26.92 -8.84
C ASP A 259 6.74 -28.22 -9.68
N PRO A 260 5.58 -28.77 -10.09
CA PRO A 260 5.53 -30.03 -10.82
C PRO A 260 5.84 -29.89 -12.32
N LEU A 261 5.81 -28.67 -12.87
CA LEU A 261 5.82 -28.46 -14.32
C LEU A 261 7.23 -28.47 -14.93
N TYR A 262 8.26 -28.08 -14.16
CA TYR A 262 9.64 -27.94 -14.68
C TYR A 262 10.64 -28.72 -13.82
N PRO A 263 10.76 -30.04 -14.01
CA PRO A 263 11.62 -30.89 -13.15
C PRO A 263 13.12 -30.65 -13.34
N ALA A 264 13.54 -30.06 -14.47
CA ALA A 264 14.94 -29.85 -14.84
C ALA A 264 15.40 -28.38 -14.77
N LEU A 265 14.48 -27.43 -14.62
CA LEU A 265 14.78 -26.00 -14.62
C LEU A 265 13.85 -25.29 -13.63
N VAL A 266 14.41 -24.45 -12.76
CA VAL A 266 13.59 -23.62 -11.87
C VAL A 266 12.90 -22.51 -12.69
N ARG A 267 11.59 -22.29 -12.51
CA ARG A 267 10.86 -21.20 -13.16
C ARG A 267 11.36 -19.82 -12.75
N SER A 268 11.00 -18.81 -13.54
CA SER A 268 11.30 -17.42 -13.20
C SER A 268 10.55 -16.93 -11.96
N HIS A 269 9.37 -17.47 -11.67
CA HIS A 269 8.54 -17.12 -10.50
C HIS A 269 7.62 -18.29 -10.13
N CYS A 270 7.25 -18.41 -8.86
CA CYS A 270 6.40 -19.50 -8.35
C CYS A 270 5.77 -19.16 -6.99
N PRO A 271 4.49 -19.48 -6.73
CA PRO A 271 3.53 -20.12 -7.62
C PRO A 271 3.03 -19.19 -8.72
N SER A 272 2.72 -19.74 -9.89
CA SER A 272 2.15 -18.97 -11.01
C SER A 272 1.50 -19.88 -12.06
N MET A 273 0.54 -19.32 -12.79
CA MET A 273 0.00 -19.92 -14.01
C MET A 273 0.68 -19.38 -15.29
N TRP A 274 1.55 -18.38 -15.18
CA TRP A 274 2.26 -17.85 -16.34
C TRP A 274 3.34 -18.85 -16.79
N ASP A 275 3.36 -19.14 -18.09
CA ASP A 275 4.39 -19.97 -18.71
C ASP A 275 5.52 -19.07 -19.23
N ILE A 276 6.35 -18.63 -18.29
CA ILE A 276 7.51 -17.78 -18.58
C ILE A 276 8.77 -18.47 -18.06
N SER A 277 9.72 -18.69 -18.96
CA SER A 277 11.03 -19.24 -18.63
C SER A 277 12.11 -18.19 -18.91
N ILE A 278 12.87 -17.84 -17.87
CA ILE A 278 14.01 -16.92 -17.97
C ILE A 278 15.24 -17.69 -17.46
N PRO A 279 16.08 -18.26 -18.34
CA PRO A 279 17.13 -19.20 -17.94
C PRO A 279 18.10 -18.67 -16.89
N VAL A 280 18.41 -17.37 -16.91
CA VAL A 280 19.32 -16.75 -15.93
C VAL A 280 18.70 -16.71 -14.52
N PHE A 281 17.37 -16.66 -14.39
CA PHE A 281 16.69 -16.66 -13.10
C PHE A 281 16.80 -18.03 -12.44
N SER A 282 16.88 -19.11 -13.22
CA SER A 282 16.97 -20.47 -12.71
C SER A 282 18.29 -20.79 -11.99
N LEU A 283 19.32 -19.96 -12.17
CA LEU A 283 20.65 -20.15 -11.58
C LEU A 283 20.77 -19.57 -10.15
N CYS A 284 19.77 -18.82 -9.69
CA CYS A 284 19.77 -18.19 -8.35
C CYS A 284 19.56 -19.19 -7.21
N LEU A 285 18.90 -20.31 -7.50
CA LEU A 285 18.84 -21.47 -6.61
C LEU A 285 19.87 -22.46 -7.13
N GLY A 286 20.84 -22.84 -6.29
CA GLY A 286 21.85 -23.83 -6.65
C GLY A 286 21.22 -25.12 -7.21
N PRO A 287 22.00 -25.98 -7.89
CA PRO A 287 21.46 -27.18 -8.50
C PRO A 287 20.62 -27.98 -7.49
N ARG A 288 19.42 -28.43 -7.89
CA ARG A 288 18.56 -29.28 -7.05
C ARG A 288 19.37 -30.51 -6.63
N PHE A 289 19.86 -30.54 -5.39
CA PHE A 289 20.35 -31.76 -4.79
C PHE A 289 19.14 -32.65 -4.56
N ARG A 290 18.97 -33.66 -5.41
CA ARG A 290 18.05 -34.75 -5.13
C ARG A 290 18.52 -35.39 -3.82
N SER A 291 17.77 -35.21 -2.75
CA SER A 291 17.85 -36.12 -1.61
C SER A 291 17.44 -37.49 -2.12
N GLY A 292 18.42 -38.39 -2.23
CA GLY A 292 18.18 -39.81 -2.48
C GLY A 292 17.55 -40.49 -1.27
#